data_AF-A0A7J9WH56-F1
#
_entry.id   AF-A0A7J9WH56-F1
#
_cell.length_a   1.000
_cell.length_b   1.000
_cell.length_c   1.000
_cell.angle_alpha   90.00
_cell.angle_beta   90.00
_cell.angle_gamma   90.00
#
_symmetry.space_group_name_H-M   'P 1'
#
loop_
_entity.id
_entity.type
_entity.pdbx_description
1 polymer ?
#
loop_
_entity_poly.entity_id
_entity_poly.type
_entity_poly.pdbx_seq_one_letter_code
_entity_poly.pdbx_strand_id
1 'polypeptide(L)'
;MDFIGEFFRAVPEALVALWDFADGFRGLAVMLGSAALAVVFGLIALQLRHRSGWLGSIFGMMSVTIVMWWLFGILPSAWVYFADGQQEVLGGRIIPESLPLMDNFYELFRDLVVATETGIAIGLVVVAAFWIQKRYPRSLAEGEEARPQSGGYR
;
A
#
# COMPACT_ATOMS: atom_id res chain seq x y z
N MET A 1 -10.26 -17.72 32.26
CA MET A 1 -10.69 -17.23 30.94
C MET A 1 -9.55 -17.53 30.00
N ASP A 2 -9.73 -18.46 29.08
CA ASP A 2 -8.66 -18.92 28.18
C ASP A 2 -8.72 -18.08 26.91
N PHE A 3 -8.40 -16.78 27.05
CA PHE A 3 -8.41 -15.80 25.96
C PHE A 3 -7.63 -16.30 24.74
N ILE A 4 -6.51 -16.99 24.96
CA ILE A 4 -5.71 -17.60 23.90
C ILE A 4 -6.52 -18.68 23.16
N GLY A 5 -7.26 -19.51 23.89
CA GLY A 5 -8.14 -20.52 23.29
C GLY A 5 -9.31 -19.92 22.50
N GLU A 6 -9.92 -18.83 22.98
CA GLU A 6 -10.98 -18.11 22.25
C GLU A 6 -10.44 -17.39 21.01
N PHE A 7 -9.27 -16.77 21.10
CA PHE A 7 -8.57 -16.16 19.99
C PHE A 7 -8.34 -17.16 18.85
N PHE A 8 -7.74 -18.33 19.14
CA PHE A 8 -7.47 -19.33 18.11
C PHE A 8 -8.73 -19.96 17.52
N ARG A 9 -9.86 -19.93 18.23
CA ARG A 9 -11.16 -20.37 17.70
C ARG A 9 -11.80 -19.32 16.80
N ALA A 10 -11.60 -18.04 17.08
CA ALA A 10 -12.12 -16.93 16.29
C ALA A 10 -11.31 -16.68 15.01
N VAL A 11 -10.03 -17.04 14.98
CA VAL A 11 -9.15 -16.82 13.81
C VAL A 11 -9.70 -17.46 12.52
N PRO A 12 -10.13 -18.75 12.49
CA PRO A 12 -10.73 -19.34 11.29
C PRO A 12 -11.99 -18.59 10.83
N GLU A 13 -12.85 -18.18 11.76
CA GLU A 13 -14.07 -17.41 11.46
C GLU A 13 -13.70 -16.06 10.84
N ALA A 14 -12.70 -15.37 11.40
CA ALA A 14 -12.21 -14.11 10.87
C ALA A 14 -11.57 -14.26 9.47
N LEU A 15 -10.88 -15.38 9.19
CA LEU A 15 -10.32 -15.66 7.87
C LEU A 15 -11.40 -15.93 6.82
N VAL A 16 -12.47 -16.65 7.19
CA VAL A 16 -13.64 -16.86 6.32
C VAL A 16 -14.34 -15.53 6.07
N ALA A 17 -14.58 -14.73 7.12
CA ALA A 17 -15.16 -13.41 6.99
C ALA A 17 -14.32 -12.49 6.09
N LEU A 18 -12.99 -12.55 6.20
CA LEU A 18 -12.07 -11.81 5.34
C LEU A 18 -12.16 -12.27 3.88
N TRP A 19 -12.25 -13.58 3.65
CA TRP A 19 -12.40 -14.15 2.30
C TRP A 19 -13.72 -13.73 1.66
N ASP A 20 -14.82 -13.77 2.40
CA ASP A 20 -16.14 -13.35 1.93
C ASP A 20 -16.20 -11.83 1.71
N PHE A 21 -15.60 -11.04 2.61
CA PHE A 21 -15.43 -9.60 2.43
C PHE A 21 -14.64 -9.26 1.16
N ALA A 22 -13.63 -10.07 0.82
CA ALA A 22 -12.84 -9.92 -0.39
C ALA A 22 -13.57 -10.43 -1.66
N ASP A 23 -14.87 -10.78 -1.62
CA ASP A 23 -15.61 -11.39 -2.73
C ASP A 23 -14.89 -12.65 -3.29
N GLY A 24 -14.22 -13.38 -2.40
CA GLY A 24 -13.41 -14.56 -2.67
C GLY A 24 -12.51 -14.45 -3.89
N PHE A 25 -12.73 -15.32 -4.88
CA PHE A 25 -11.90 -15.38 -6.08
C PHE A 25 -11.99 -14.13 -6.96
N ARG A 26 -13.11 -13.39 -6.92
CA ARG A 26 -13.28 -12.19 -7.75
C ARG A 26 -12.40 -11.07 -7.25
N GLY A 27 -12.43 -10.76 -5.95
CA GLY A 27 -11.52 -9.75 -5.39
C GLY A 27 -10.06 -10.18 -5.50
N LEU A 28 -9.76 -11.48 -5.33
CA LEU A 28 -8.40 -12.00 -5.59
C LEU A 28 -7.97 -11.74 -7.04
N ALA A 29 -8.84 -11.99 -8.02
CA ALA A 29 -8.55 -11.73 -9.43
C ALA A 29 -8.35 -10.24 -9.71
N VAL A 30 -9.14 -9.36 -9.08
CA VAL A 30 -8.97 -7.90 -9.19
C VAL A 30 -7.63 -7.46 -8.58
N MET A 31 -7.26 -7.97 -7.42
CA MET A 31 -6.00 -7.66 -6.75
C MET A 31 -4.80 -8.10 -7.59
N LEU A 32 -4.79 -9.37 -8.02
CA LEU A 32 -3.71 -9.92 -8.85
C LEU A 32 -3.66 -9.26 -10.23
N GLY A 33 -4.81 -8.98 -10.84
CA GLY A 33 -4.91 -8.26 -12.10
C GLY A 33 -4.38 -6.83 -11.99
N SER A 34 -4.69 -6.12 -10.91
CA SER A 34 -4.16 -4.78 -10.65
C SER A 34 -2.64 -4.80 -10.45
N ALA A 35 -2.13 -5.77 -9.68
CA ALA A 35 -0.70 -5.94 -9.46
C ALA A 35 0.02 -6.27 -10.79
N ALA A 36 -0.53 -7.19 -11.59
CA ALA A 36 0.01 -7.52 -12.90
C ALA A 36 0.02 -6.30 -13.83
N LEU A 37 -1.05 -5.49 -13.83
CA LEU A 37 -1.15 -4.28 -14.63
C LEU A 37 -0.09 -3.24 -14.24
N ALA A 38 0.13 -3.04 -12.94
CA ALA A 38 1.20 -2.17 -12.45
C ALA A 38 2.57 -2.65 -12.94
N VAL A 39 2.87 -3.95 -12.84
CA VAL A 39 4.13 -4.52 -13.32
C VAL A 39 4.28 -4.33 -14.83
N VAL A 40 3.24 -4.62 -15.62
CA VAL A 40 3.25 -4.47 -17.08
C VAL A 40 3.55 -3.02 -17.47
N PHE A 41 2.87 -2.04 -16.86
CA PHE A 41 3.15 -0.63 -17.12
C PHE A 41 4.57 -0.23 -16.70
N GLY A 42 5.08 -0.74 -15.58
CA GLY A 42 6.47 -0.54 -15.17
C GLY A 42 7.48 -1.10 -16.17
N LEU A 43 7.25 -2.30 -16.71
CA LEU A 43 8.11 -2.92 -17.72
C LEU A 43 8.08 -2.15 -19.05
N ILE A 44 6.89 -1.74 -19.50
CA ILE A 44 6.74 -0.89 -20.69
C ILE A 44 7.49 0.44 -20.50
N ALA A 45 7.38 1.06 -19.32
CA ALA A 45 8.08 2.29 -19.00
C ALA A 45 9.60 2.14 -19.12
N LEU A 46 10.15 1.03 -18.58
CA LEU A 46 11.58 0.72 -18.69
C LEU A 46 12.02 0.49 -20.14
N GLN A 47 11.21 -0.21 -20.93
CA GLN A 47 11.51 -0.49 -22.33
C GLN A 47 11.47 0.76 -23.20
N LEU A 48 10.51 1.67 -22.96
CA LEU A 48 10.33 2.88 -23.75
C LEU A 48 11.23 4.04 -23.31
N ARG A 49 11.83 3.97 -22.12
CA ARG A 49 12.66 5.03 -21.55
C ARG A 49 13.67 5.64 -22.52
N HIS A 50 14.36 4.81 -23.30
CA HIS A 50 15.43 5.25 -24.20
C HIS A 50 14.95 5.60 -25.62
N ARG A 51 13.76 5.15 -26.02
CA ARG A 51 13.24 5.37 -27.38
C ARG A 51 12.23 6.51 -27.44
N SER A 52 11.45 6.67 -26.39
CA SER A 52 10.34 7.62 -26.31
C SER A 52 10.11 7.95 -24.85
N GLY A 53 10.98 8.79 -24.28
CA GLY A 53 10.98 9.13 -22.86
C GLY A 53 9.61 9.58 -22.35
N TRP A 54 8.86 10.35 -23.14
CA TRP A 54 7.52 10.82 -22.79
C TRP A 54 6.51 9.67 -22.63
N LEU A 55 6.52 8.67 -23.51
CA LEU A 55 5.68 7.47 -23.36
C LEU A 55 6.11 6.68 -22.13
N GLY A 56 7.42 6.53 -21.94
CA GLY A 56 7.98 5.88 -20.75
C GLY A 56 7.48 6.53 -19.45
N SER A 57 7.45 7.86 -19.40
CA SER A 57 6.90 8.61 -18.25
C SER A 57 5.42 8.38 -18.04
N ILE A 58 4.60 8.32 -19.10
CA ILE A 58 3.16 8.05 -18.98
C ILE A 58 2.92 6.67 -18.37
N PHE A 59 3.52 5.61 -18.92
CA PHE A 59 3.37 4.26 -18.40
C PHE A 59 3.96 4.12 -16.99
N GLY A 60 5.08 4.79 -16.71
CA GLY A 60 5.66 4.85 -15.37
C GLY A 60 4.70 5.47 -14.37
N MET A 61 4.06 6.58 -14.73
CA MET A 61 3.06 7.24 -13.88
C MET A 61 1.83 6.36 -13.69
N MET A 62 1.32 5.69 -14.73
CA MET A 62 0.20 4.75 -14.59
C MET A 62 0.53 3.61 -13.63
N SER A 63 1.73 3.02 -13.72
CA SER A 63 2.21 2.01 -12.77
C SER A 63 2.25 2.55 -11.34
N VAL A 64 2.83 3.73 -11.13
CA VAL A 64 2.94 4.34 -9.80
C VAL A 64 1.55 4.67 -9.25
N THR A 65 0.66 5.24 -10.05
CA THR A 65 -0.71 5.55 -9.64
C THR A 65 -1.45 4.30 -9.15
N ILE A 66 -1.35 3.17 -9.85
CA ILE A 66 -1.99 1.92 -9.39
C ILE A 66 -1.43 1.50 -8.02
N VAL A 67 -0.10 1.51 -7.85
CA VAL A 67 0.53 1.13 -6.58
C VAL A 67 0.13 2.08 -5.46
N MET A 68 0.17 3.40 -5.69
CA MET A 68 -0.22 4.40 -4.70
C MET A 68 -1.70 4.27 -4.33
N TRP A 69 -2.56 3.98 -5.31
CA TRP A 69 -3.98 3.77 -5.08
C TRP A 69 -4.26 2.58 -4.16
N TRP A 70 -3.51 1.48 -4.33
CA TRP A 70 -3.60 0.34 -3.41
C TRP A 70 -3.09 0.67 -2.01
N LEU A 71 -1.90 1.27 -1.91
CA LEU A 71 -1.25 1.54 -0.63
C LEU A 71 -2.00 2.56 0.23
N PHE A 72 -2.56 3.60 -0.38
CA PHE A 72 -3.16 4.73 0.35
C PHE A 72 -4.68 4.79 0.26
N GLY A 73 -5.29 4.07 -0.69
CA GLY A 73 -6.73 4.04 -0.88
C GLY A 73 -7.32 2.69 -0.51
N ILE A 74 -7.06 1.68 -1.33
CA ILE A 74 -7.78 0.40 -1.24
C ILE A 74 -7.48 -0.33 0.06
N LEU A 75 -6.21 -0.53 0.44
CA LEU A 75 -5.88 -1.33 1.64
C LEU A 75 -6.40 -0.67 2.93
N PRO A 76 -6.16 0.63 3.20
CA PRO A 76 -6.64 1.24 4.43
C PRO A 76 -8.18 1.29 4.50
N SER A 77 -8.84 1.60 3.38
CA SER A 77 -10.31 1.58 3.34
C SER A 77 -10.88 0.18 3.50
N ALA A 78 -10.27 -0.83 2.88
CA ALA A 78 -10.68 -2.21 3.02
C ALA A 78 -10.60 -2.68 4.48
N TRP A 79 -9.53 -2.32 5.19
CA TRP A 79 -9.41 -2.60 6.61
C TRP A 79 -10.52 -1.94 7.44
N VAL A 80 -10.76 -0.64 7.25
CA VAL A 80 -11.82 0.07 7.98
C VAL A 80 -13.19 -0.57 7.74
N TYR A 81 -13.54 -0.85 6.48
CA TYR A 81 -14.82 -1.49 6.16
C TYR A 81 -14.93 -2.91 6.70
N PHE A 82 -13.84 -3.67 6.69
CA PHE A 82 -13.81 -5.01 7.25
C PHE A 82 -13.98 -4.96 8.78
N ALA A 83 -13.22 -4.11 9.46
CA ALA A 83 -13.29 -3.95 10.91
C ALA A 83 -14.67 -3.47 11.37
N ASP A 84 -15.27 -2.50 10.67
CA ASP A 84 -16.60 -2.01 11.01
C ASP A 84 -17.70 -3.04 10.67
N GLY A 85 -17.55 -3.78 9.56
CA GLY A 85 -18.51 -4.78 9.12
C GLY A 85 -18.46 -6.10 9.88
N GLN A 86 -17.35 -6.41 10.55
CA GLN A 86 -17.11 -7.68 11.25
C GLN A 86 -16.89 -7.51 12.76
N GLN A 87 -17.42 -6.44 13.34
CA GLN A 87 -17.27 -6.16 14.77
C GLN A 87 -17.78 -7.30 15.66
N GLU A 88 -18.81 -8.06 15.24
CA GLU A 88 -19.32 -9.22 16.00
C GLU A 88 -18.33 -10.41 16.04
N VAL A 89 -17.46 -10.53 15.03
CA VAL A 89 -16.46 -11.60 14.92
C VAL A 89 -15.14 -11.16 15.53
N LEU A 90 -14.76 -9.90 15.33
CA LEU A 90 -13.48 -9.33 15.76
C LEU A 90 -13.55 -8.82 17.19
N GLY A 91 -14.62 -8.12 17.56
CA GLY A 91 -14.83 -7.49 18.87
C GLY A 91 -14.96 -8.52 19.98
N GLY A 92 -14.24 -8.29 21.08
CA GLY A 92 -14.27 -9.11 22.30
C GLY A 92 -13.57 -10.47 22.16
N ARG A 93 -13.39 -10.99 20.95
CA ARG A 93 -12.75 -12.29 20.66
C ARG A 93 -11.31 -12.16 20.18
N ILE A 94 -11.06 -11.23 19.27
CA ILE A 94 -9.75 -11.01 18.64
C ILE A 94 -9.18 -9.65 19.06
N ILE A 95 -10.03 -8.62 19.00
CA ILE A 95 -9.72 -7.25 19.37
C ILE A 95 -10.58 -6.91 20.59
N PRO A 96 -9.98 -6.59 21.74
CA PRO A 96 -10.73 -6.13 22.90
C PRO A 96 -11.63 -4.93 22.54
N GLU A 97 -12.85 -4.89 23.07
CA GLU A 97 -13.72 -3.73 22.85
C GLU A 97 -13.28 -2.55 23.71
N SER A 98 -12.90 -2.84 24.96
CA SER A 98 -12.45 -1.87 25.94
C SER A 98 -11.24 -2.38 26.71
N LEU A 99 -10.50 -1.44 27.28
CA LEU A 99 -9.45 -1.68 28.27
C LEU A 99 -9.82 -0.99 29.58
N PRO A 100 -9.25 -1.40 30.73
CA PRO A 100 -9.37 -0.62 31.96
C PRO A 100 -8.81 0.78 31.65
N LEU A 101 -9.66 1.81 31.65
CA LEU A 101 -9.39 3.21 31.27
C LEU A 101 -9.71 3.63 29.81
N MET A 102 -10.21 2.74 28.95
CA MET A 102 -10.57 3.14 27.58
C MET A 102 -11.72 2.31 27.00
N ASP A 103 -12.86 2.95 26.79
CA ASP A 103 -14.08 2.31 26.33
C ASP A 103 -14.15 2.15 24.80
N ASN A 104 -13.27 2.83 24.06
CA ASN A 104 -13.20 2.83 22.59
C ASN A 104 -11.92 2.17 22.05
N PHE A 105 -11.40 1.14 22.74
CA PHE A 105 -10.16 0.48 22.32
C PHE A 105 -10.27 -0.12 20.92
N TYR A 106 -11.45 -0.64 20.55
CA TYR A 106 -11.68 -1.19 19.22
C TYR A 106 -11.46 -0.15 18.11
N GLU A 107 -12.05 1.04 18.26
CA GLU A 107 -11.89 2.15 17.30
C GLU A 107 -10.43 2.61 17.23
N LEU A 108 -9.78 2.75 18.39
CA LEU A 108 -8.36 3.09 18.42
C LEU A 108 -7.52 2.05 17.69
N PHE A 109 -7.78 0.75 17.91
CA PHE A 109 -7.04 -0.33 17.25
C PHE A 109 -7.27 -0.31 15.74
N ARG A 110 -8.52 -0.16 15.30
CA ARG A 110 -8.86 -0.02 13.88
C ARG A 110 -8.06 1.11 13.23
N ASP A 111 -8.04 2.28 13.85
CA ASP A 111 -7.38 3.47 13.31
C ASP A 111 -5.85 3.37 13.41
N LEU A 112 -5.33 2.70 14.44
CA LEU A 112 -3.89 2.42 14.62
C LEU A 112 -3.35 1.55 13.47
N VAL A 113 -4.12 0.57 13.02
CA VAL A 113 -3.74 -0.27 11.87
C VAL A 113 -3.62 0.59 10.60
N VAL A 114 -4.60 1.45 10.31
CA VAL A 114 -4.55 2.39 9.17
C VAL A 114 -3.33 3.31 9.25
N ALA A 115 -3.06 3.86 10.44
CA ALA A 115 -1.90 4.72 10.66
C ALA A 115 -0.58 3.97 10.44
N THR A 116 -0.51 2.71 10.87
CA THR A 116 0.66 1.84 10.69
C THR A 116 0.86 1.49 9.21
N GLU A 117 -0.19 1.07 8.52
CA GLU A 117 -0.17 0.78 7.08
C GLU A 117 0.30 2.00 6.26
N THR A 118 -0.26 3.17 6.58
CA THR A 118 0.12 4.43 5.92
C THR A 118 1.58 4.79 6.20
N GLY A 119 2.05 4.61 7.43
CA GLY A 119 3.45 4.83 7.80
C GLY A 119 4.40 3.91 7.05
N ILE A 120 4.06 2.62 6.92
CA ILE A 120 4.81 1.64 6.11
C ILE A 120 4.81 2.05 4.64
N ALA A 121 3.65 2.41 4.09
CA ALA A 121 3.53 2.84 2.69
C ALA A 121 4.42 4.06 2.39
N ILE A 122 4.40 5.08 3.24
CA ILE A 122 5.28 6.25 3.12
C ILE A 122 6.75 5.82 3.16
N GLY A 123 7.13 4.98 4.13
CA GLY A 123 8.49 4.45 4.24
C GLY A 123 8.96 3.74 2.97
N LEU A 124 8.12 2.87 2.41
CA LEU A 124 8.41 2.15 1.17
C LEU A 124 8.58 3.11 -0.02
N VAL A 125 7.72 4.13 -0.14
CA VAL A 125 7.82 5.15 -1.20
C VAL A 125 9.11 5.94 -1.09
N VAL A 126 9.48 6.37 0.12
CA VAL A 126 10.73 7.11 0.36
C VAL A 126 11.95 6.27 0.02
N VAL A 127 11.99 5.01 0.48
CA VAL A 127 13.08 4.08 0.16
C VAL A 127 13.17 3.82 -1.34
N ALA A 128 12.04 3.59 -2.01
CA ALA A 128 11.98 3.39 -3.45
C ALA A 128 12.47 4.64 -4.21
N ALA A 129 12.06 5.84 -3.78
CA ALA A 129 12.50 7.09 -4.38
C ALA A 129 14.02 7.27 -4.27
N PHE A 130 14.61 7.05 -3.09
CA PHE A 130 16.06 7.09 -2.90
C PHE A 130 16.78 6.04 -3.74
N TRP A 131 16.24 4.82 -3.81
CA TRP A 131 16.81 3.75 -4.63
C TRP A 131 16.80 4.09 -6.12
N ILE A 132 15.68 4.63 -6.63
CA ILE A 132 15.54 5.09 -8.01
C ILE A 132 16.50 6.23 -8.30
N GLN A 133 16.60 7.24 -7.43
CA GLN A 133 17.55 8.35 -7.60
C GLN A 133 19.00 7.87 -7.64
N LYS A 134 19.36 6.90 -6.79
CA LYS A 134 20.70 6.29 -6.79
C LYS A 134 20.96 5.49 -8.07
N ARG A 135 19.96 4.77 -8.57
CA ARG A 135 20.09 3.91 -9.76
C ARG A 135 20.08 4.72 -11.06
N TYR A 136 19.33 5.81 -11.08
CA TYR A 136 19.12 6.69 -12.23
C TYR A 136 19.40 8.15 -11.82
N PRO A 137 20.66 8.48 -11.49
CA PRO A 137 21.04 9.85 -11.18
C PRO A 137 20.74 10.73 -12.41
N ARG A 138 20.21 11.95 -12.16
CA ARG A 138 19.74 12.92 -13.17
C ARG A 138 20.52 12.82 -14.48
N SER A 139 19.95 12.17 -15.49
CA SER A 139 20.24 12.52 -16.87
C SER A 139 19.43 13.78 -17.14
N LEU A 140 20.11 14.86 -17.53
CA LEU A 140 19.45 16.06 -18.05
C LEU A 140 18.47 15.64 -19.17
N ALA A 141 17.41 16.43 -19.38
CA ALA A 141 16.52 16.16 -20.51
C ALA A 141 17.33 16.11 -21.81
N GLU A 142 16.90 15.32 -22.81
CA GLU A 142 17.55 15.32 -24.13
C GLU A 142 17.56 16.76 -24.68
N GLY A 143 18.76 17.35 -24.80
CA GLY A 143 18.96 18.74 -25.23
C GLY A 143 19.28 19.75 -24.10
N GLU A 144 19.23 19.35 -22.83
CA GLU A 144 19.79 20.14 -21.73
C GLU A 144 21.26 19.79 -21.52
N GLU A 145 22.17 20.68 -21.93
CA GLU A 145 23.55 20.62 -21.46
C GLU A 145 23.59 20.83 -19.94
N ALA A 146 24.54 20.17 -19.26
CA ALA A 146 24.79 20.45 -17.86
C ALA A 146 25.17 21.92 -17.76
N ARG A 147 24.24 22.78 -17.33
CA ARG A 147 24.57 24.18 -17.08
C ARG A 147 25.84 24.18 -16.23
N PRO A 148 26.90 24.90 -16.64
CA PRO A 148 28.11 24.96 -15.83
C PRO A 148 27.67 25.34 -14.43
N GLN A 149 28.10 24.56 -13.43
CA GLN A 149 27.79 24.85 -12.03
C GLN A 149 28.33 26.25 -11.72
N SER A 150 27.47 27.26 -11.85
CA SER A 150 27.76 28.63 -11.48
C SER A 150 27.69 28.71 -9.97
N GLY A 151 28.73 28.25 -9.29
CA GLY A 151 28.74 28.21 -7.83
C GLY A 151 29.85 27.37 -7.26
N GLY A 152 31.10 27.74 -7.52
CA GLY A 152 32.27 27.18 -6.87
C GLY A 152 33.49 28.06 -7.13
N TYR A 153 33.58 29.18 -6.43
CA TYR A 153 34.87 29.85 -6.24
C TYR A 153 35.86 28.85 -5.63
N ARG A 154 37.11 28.91 -6.09
CA ARG A 154 38.27 28.29 -5.42
C ARG A 154 38.30 28.64 -3.94
#